data_AF-A0A1S3ILV7-F1
#
_entry.id   AF-A0A1S3ILV7-F1
#
_cell.length_a   1.000
_cell.length_b   1.000
_cell.length_c   1.000
_cell.angle_alpha   90.00
_cell.angle_beta   90.00
_cell.angle_gamma   90.00
#
_symmetry.space_group_name_H-M   'P 1'
#
loop_
_entity.id
_entity.type
_entity.pdbx_description
1 polymer ?
#
loop_
_entity_poly.entity_id
_entity_poly.type
_entity_poly.pdbx_seq_one_letter_code
_entity_poly.pdbx_strand_id
1 'polypeptide(L)'
;MLDKCPPPFTCGANAPMWLNGRHPTIGDGVVSRKTCMSHLNSCCDKQFQVKVKMCPAGFYVYYLPKAPKCFLVYCGEYHNMCLDKNGGCSHFCSMDKTTLTAVCSCPSGFPLRKDRRTCEYRNLCLDKNGGCSDNCSMDNSTFKAVCSCPKGFRLGKNQRTCGT
;
A
#
# COMPACT_ATOMS: atom_id res chain seq x y z
N MET A 1 0.76 -0.98 -16.58
CA MET A 1 0.28 -1.46 -17.90
C MET A 1 -0.51 -2.72 -17.64
N LEU A 2 -1.55 -3.02 -18.42
CA LEU A 2 -2.24 -4.31 -18.32
C LEU A 2 -1.25 -5.46 -18.56
N ASP A 3 -1.37 -6.55 -17.81
CA ASP A 3 -0.63 -7.82 -18.04
C ASP A 3 -1.51 -8.94 -18.59
N LYS A 4 -2.78 -8.61 -18.89
CA LYS A 4 -3.72 -9.44 -19.61
C LYS A 4 -4.17 -8.73 -20.88
N CYS A 5 -4.52 -9.55 -21.87
CA CYS A 5 -4.97 -9.06 -23.16
C CYS A 5 -6.24 -8.23 -23.05
N PRO A 6 -6.21 -6.92 -23.37
CA PRO A 6 -7.41 -6.12 -23.45
C PRO A 6 -8.15 -6.40 -24.77
N PRO A 7 -9.49 -6.30 -24.80
CA PRO A 7 -10.25 -6.27 -26.04
C PRO A 7 -9.80 -5.12 -26.95
N PRO A 8 -9.92 -5.24 -28.29
CA PRO A 8 -9.69 -4.12 -29.20
C PRO A 8 -10.64 -2.95 -28.89
N PHE A 9 -10.29 -1.74 -29.34
CA PHE A 9 -11.08 -0.51 -29.09
C PHE A 9 -11.21 -0.09 -27.61
N THR A 10 -10.27 -0.51 -26.76
CA THR A 10 -10.21 -0.11 -25.36
C THR A 10 -9.05 0.85 -25.10
N CYS A 11 -9.03 1.45 -23.91
CA CYS A 11 -7.94 2.34 -23.47
C CYS A 11 -7.74 3.57 -24.39
N GLY A 12 -8.80 4.00 -25.07
CA GLY A 12 -8.81 5.15 -25.97
C GLY A 12 -8.13 4.89 -27.33
N ALA A 13 -7.96 3.63 -27.75
CA ALA A 13 -7.27 3.28 -28.99
C ALA A 13 -7.89 2.08 -29.70
N ASN A 14 -7.78 2.03 -31.04
CA ASN A 14 -8.27 0.89 -31.82
C ASN A 14 -7.47 -0.37 -31.53
N ALA A 15 -6.15 -0.23 -31.34
CA ALA A 15 -5.25 -1.33 -31.06
C ALA A 15 -4.43 -1.06 -29.77
N PRO A 16 -5.00 -1.38 -28.59
CA PRO A 16 -4.33 -1.19 -27.32
C PRO A 16 -3.11 -2.11 -27.19
N MET A 17 -2.06 -1.57 -26.58
CA MET A 17 -0.83 -2.29 -26.28
C MET A 17 -0.78 -2.69 -24.81
N TRP A 18 -0.51 -3.95 -24.52
CA TRP A 18 -0.47 -4.52 -23.17
C TRP A 18 0.85 -5.25 -22.93
N LEU A 19 1.25 -5.43 -21.67
CA LEU A 19 2.46 -6.15 -21.29
C LEU A 19 2.22 -7.66 -21.45
N ASN A 20 2.92 -8.31 -22.39
CA ASN A 20 2.80 -9.75 -22.55
C ASN A 20 3.76 -10.47 -21.60
N GLY A 21 3.25 -10.74 -20.40
CA GLY A 21 3.96 -11.43 -19.32
C GLY A 21 3.86 -10.70 -17.99
N ARG A 22 4.56 -11.22 -16.98
CA ARG A 22 4.48 -10.64 -15.63
C ARG A 22 5.27 -9.34 -15.49
N HIS A 23 4.76 -8.49 -14.63
CA HIS A 23 5.48 -7.37 -14.05
C HIS A 23 6.74 -7.84 -13.28
N PRO A 24 7.84 -7.05 -13.28
CA PRO A 24 9.03 -7.38 -12.50
C PRO A 24 8.77 -7.29 -11.00
N THR A 25 9.62 -7.92 -10.21
CA THR A 25 9.72 -7.73 -8.76
C THR A 25 10.81 -6.69 -8.42
N ILE A 26 10.90 -6.27 -7.15
CA ILE A 26 11.95 -5.33 -6.71
C ILE A 26 13.36 -5.88 -7.01
N GLY A 27 13.58 -7.18 -6.84
CA GLY A 27 14.88 -7.83 -7.07
C GLY A 27 15.29 -7.91 -8.54
N ASP A 28 14.33 -7.83 -9.47
CA ASP A 28 14.60 -7.92 -10.91
C ASP A 28 15.26 -6.63 -11.46
N GLY A 29 15.16 -5.50 -10.73
CA GLY A 29 15.68 -4.22 -11.20
C GLY A 29 14.98 -3.70 -12.45
N VAL A 30 15.73 -3.08 -13.36
CA VAL A 30 15.21 -2.62 -14.67
C VAL A 30 15.30 -3.78 -15.66
N VAL A 31 14.14 -4.26 -16.11
CA VAL A 31 14.05 -5.36 -17.08
C VAL A 31 13.46 -4.90 -18.41
N SER A 32 13.93 -5.51 -19.50
CA SER A 32 13.25 -5.41 -20.79
C SER A 32 12.07 -6.39 -20.83
N ARG A 33 10.93 -5.90 -21.30
CA ARG A 33 9.70 -6.68 -21.51
C ARG A 33 9.14 -6.40 -22.89
N LYS A 34 8.32 -7.33 -23.38
CA LYS A 34 7.60 -7.17 -24.64
C LYS A 34 6.16 -6.77 -24.37
N THR A 35 5.69 -5.76 -25.07
CA THR A 35 4.27 -5.42 -25.13
C THR A 35 3.68 -5.94 -26.43
N CYS A 36 2.46 -6.45 -26.37
CA CYS A 36 1.71 -6.92 -27.52
C CYS A 36 0.61 -5.94 -27.89
N MET A 37 0.39 -5.76 -29.19
CA MET A 37 -0.77 -5.08 -29.73
C MET A 37 -1.94 -6.05 -29.83
N SER A 38 -3.06 -5.71 -29.18
CA SER A 38 -4.34 -6.40 -29.34
C SER A 38 -5.13 -5.75 -30.47
N HIS A 39 -5.58 -6.54 -31.45
CA HIS A 39 -6.26 -6.02 -32.64
C HIS A 39 -7.21 -7.07 -33.23
N LEU A 40 -8.47 -6.67 -33.47
CA LEU A 40 -9.58 -7.45 -34.03
C LEU A 40 -9.69 -8.90 -33.51
N ASN A 41 -8.95 -9.83 -34.12
CA ASN A 41 -9.02 -11.27 -33.85
C ASN A 41 -7.75 -11.85 -33.22
N SER A 42 -6.79 -11.00 -32.87
CA SER A 42 -5.48 -11.40 -32.38
C SER A 42 -5.07 -10.58 -31.19
N CYS A 43 -4.67 -11.30 -30.15
CA CYS A 43 -4.23 -10.72 -28.90
C CYS A 43 -2.80 -10.15 -28.98
N CYS A 44 -1.99 -10.63 -29.94
CA CYS A 44 -0.61 -10.20 -30.11
C CYS A 44 -0.20 -10.22 -31.59
N ASP A 45 -0.71 -9.25 -32.35
CA ASP A 45 -0.34 -9.08 -33.76
C ASP A 45 1.08 -8.56 -33.94
N LYS A 46 1.53 -7.71 -33.00
CA LYS A 46 2.87 -7.13 -33.06
C LYS A 46 3.43 -6.89 -31.67
N GLN A 47 4.73 -7.14 -31.54
CA GLN A 47 5.48 -6.95 -30.31
C GLN A 47 6.37 -5.71 -30.37
N PHE A 48 6.48 -5.04 -29.23
CA PHE A 48 7.35 -3.87 -29.04
C PHE A 48 8.11 -4.04 -27.72
N GLN A 49 9.34 -3.54 -27.64
CA GLN A 49 10.10 -3.59 -26.39
C GLN A 49 9.83 -2.36 -25.52
N VAL A 50 9.73 -2.59 -24.22
CA VAL A 50 9.67 -1.57 -23.18
C VAL A 50 10.64 -1.93 -22.06
N LYS A 51 11.05 -0.95 -21.25
CA LYS A 51 11.73 -1.24 -19.99
C LYS A 51 10.80 -0.94 -18.83
N VAL A 52 10.84 -1.77 -17.79
CA VAL A 52 10.01 -1.62 -16.60
C VAL A 52 10.79 -2.02 -15.35
N LYS A 53 10.53 -1.34 -14.24
CA LYS A 53 10.98 -1.75 -12.91
C LYS A 53 9.87 -1.62 -11.88
N MET A 54 9.92 -2.43 -10.83
CA MET A 54 9.10 -2.27 -9.62
C MET A 54 9.84 -1.38 -8.63
N CYS A 55 9.14 -0.40 -8.04
CA CYS A 55 9.70 0.47 -7.00
C CYS A 55 9.28 -0.01 -5.59
N PRO A 56 10.10 0.22 -4.54
CA PRO A 56 9.78 -0.19 -3.17
C PRO A 56 8.45 0.32 -2.62
N ALA A 57 7.96 1.44 -3.15
CA ALA A 57 6.67 2.01 -2.77
C ALA A 57 5.45 1.28 -3.38
N GLY A 58 5.66 0.24 -4.21
CA GLY A 58 4.59 -0.60 -4.76
C GLY A 58 4.09 -0.21 -6.16
N PHE A 59 4.78 0.68 -6.87
CA PHE A 59 4.41 1.08 -8.24
C PHE A 59 5.44 0.67 -9.29
N TYR A 60 5.00 0.64 -10.54
CA TYR A 60 5.83 0.35 -11.70
C TYR A 60 6.22 1.63 -12.43
N VAL A 61 7.49 1.73 -12.83
CA VAL A 61 7.99 2.80 -13.70
C VAL A 61 8.33 2.19 -15.04
N TYR A 62 7.78 2.77 -16.11
CA TYR A 62 7.99 2.31 -17.48
C TYR A 62 8.79 3.33 -18.27
N TYR A 63 9.74 2.85 -19.06
CA TYR A 63 10.29 3.58 -20.19
C TYR A 63 9.58 3.09 -21.45
N LEU A 64 8.67 3.93 -21.96
CA LEU A 64 7.82 3.64 -23.11
C LEU A 64 8.37 4.34 -24.35
N PRO A 65 8.78 3.60 -25.39
CA PRO A 65 9.07 4.21 -26.69
C PRO A 65 7.84 4.91 -27.28
N LYS A 66 8.06 5.90 -28.14
CA LYS A 66 6.98 6.54 -28.89
C LYS A 66 6.25 5.49 -29.72
N ALA A 67 4.92 5.47 -29.62
CA ALA A 67 4.10 4.58 -30.43
C ALA A 67 4.26 4.92 -31.93
N PRO A 68 4.49 3.92 -32.81
CA PRO A 68 4.79 4.17 -34.22
C PRO A 68 3.56 4.56 -35.06
N LYS A 69 2.35 4.40 -34.52
CA LYS A 69 1.08 4.73 -35.17
C LYS A 69 0.15 5.41 -34.18
N CYS A 70 -0.72 6.30 -34.66
CA CYS A 70 -1.64 7.08 -33.83
C CYS A 70 -2.75 6.25 -33.17
N PHE A 71 -3.09 5.10 -33.75
CA PHE A 71 -4.10 4.18 -33.21
C PHE A 71 -3.55 3.21 -32.15
N LEU A 72 -2.28 3.35 -31.77
CA LEU A 72 -1.60 2.53 -30.76
C LEU A 72 -1.42 3.31 -29.47
N VAL A 73 -1.92 2.76 -28.37
CA VAL A 73 -1.77 3.33 -27.02
C VAL A 73 -1.39 2.24 -26.04
N TYR A 74 -0.46 2.52 -25.15
CA TYR A 74 -0.15 1.64 -24.02
C TYR A 74 -1.29 1.66 -23.01
N CYS A 75 -1.93 0.52 -22.81
CA CYS A 75 -3.05 0.42 -21.89
C CYS A 75 -2.54 0.27 -20.44
N GLY A 76 -2.86 1.27 -19.62
CA GLY A 76 -2.69 1.22 -18.16
C GLY A 76 -3.95 0.74 -17.46
N GLU A 77 -3.79 0.15 -16.29
CA GLU A 77 -4.88 -0.06 -15.34
C GLU A 77 -4.46 0.53 -14.00
N TYR A 78 -5.46 0.91 -13.22
CA TYR A 78 -5.30 1.14 -11.79
C TYR A 78 -4.82 -0.15 -11.10
N HIS A 79 -3.60 -0.11 -10.57
CA HIS A 79 -3.04 -1.24 -9.86
C HIS A 79 -3.34 -1.14 -8.35
N ASN A 80 -4.17 -2.05 -7.84
CA ASN A 80 -4.42 -2.14 -6.39
C ASN A 80 -3.22 -2.81 -5.69
N MET A 81 -2.33 -1.98 -5.16
CA MET A 81 -1.12 -2.41 -4.46
C MET A 81 -1.40 -3.29 -3.22
N CYS A 82 -2.59 -3.23 -2.63
CA CYS A 82 -2.95 -4.10 -1.51
C CYS A 82 -3.06 -5.58 -1.90
N LEU A 83 -3.24 -5.87 -3.19
CA LEU A 83 -3.24 -7.25 -3.68
C LEU A 83 -1.82 -7.85 -3.72
N ASP A 84 -0.81 -7.00 -3.78
CA ASP A 84 0.60 -7.40 -3.85
C ASP A 84 1.21 -7.40 -2.45
N LYS A 85 1.31 -8.59 -1.83
CA LYS A 85 1.87 -8.77 -0.48
C LYS A 85 1.28 -7.78 0.55
N ASN A 86 -0.04 -7.57 0.49
CA ASN A 86 -0.77 -6.64 1.35
C ASN A 86 -0.26 -5.18 1.28
N GLY A 87 0.30 -4.74 0.14
CA GLY A 87 0.93 -3.43 0.01
C GLY A 87 2.14 -3.22 0.93
N GLY A 88 2.71 -4.31 1.46
CA GLY A 88 3.74 -4.29 2.50
C GLY A 88 3.21 -3.97 3.91
N CYS A 89 1.90 -3.93 4.13
CA CYS A 89 1.30 -3.68 5.43
C CYS A 89 1.33 -4.93 6.31
N SER A 90 1.63 -4.75 7.59
CA SER A 90 1.60 -5.85 8.58
C SER A 90 0.18 -6.34 8.90
N HIS A 91 -0.82 -5.47 8.81
CA HIS A 91 -2.22 -5.78 9.16
C HIS A 91 -3.18 -5.33 8.06
N PHE A 92 -3.66 -4.08 8.11
CA PHE A 92 -4.66 -3.60 7.16
C PHE A 92 -4.02 -2.75 6.07
N CYS A 93 -4.45 -2.97 4.83
CA CYS A 93 -4.07 -2.17 3.67
C CYS A 93 -5.32 -1.56 3.03
N SER A 94 -5.22 -0.29 2.67
CA SER A 94 -6.20 0.41 1.84
C SER A 94 -5.49 1.22 0.77
N MET A 95 -6.20 1.50 -0.32
CA MET A 95 -5.66 2.37 -1.36
C MET A 95 -6.07 3.82 -1.10
N ASP A 96 -5.10 4.72 -1.16
CA ASP A 96 -5.33 6.15 -1.20
C ASP A 96 -5.85 6.55 -2.59
N LYS A 97 -7.04 7.17 -2.65
CA LYS A 97 -7.70 7.54 -3.91
C LYS A 97 -7.04 8.72 -4.62
N THR A 98 -6.22 9.50 -3.92
CA THR A 98 -5.53 10.68 -4.47
C THR A 98 -4.12 10.31 -4.94
N THR A 99 -3.36 9.60 -4.11
CA THR A 99 -1.98 9.21 -4.47
C THR A 99 -1.91 7.90 -5.23
N LEU A 100 -3.00 7.11 -5.25
CA LEU A 100 -3.07 5.77 -5.83
C LEU A 100 -2.02 4.82 -5.24
N THR A 101 -1.68 4.99 -3.95
CA THR A 101 -0.70 4.17 -3.23
C THR A 101 -1.33 3.37 -2.09
N ALA A 102 -0.67 2.27 -1.70
CA ALA A 102 -1.05 1.50 -0.52
C ALA A 102 -0.72 2.26 0.77
N VAL A 103 -1.75 2.46 1.60
CA VAL A 103 -1.69 3.03 2.94
C VAL A 103 -2.01 1.93 3.95
N CYS A 104 -1.18 1.84 4.99
CA CYS A 104 -1.36 0.86 6.05
C CYS A 104 -2.11 1.46 7.24
N SER A 105 -2.99 0.67 7.83
CA SER A 105 -3.61 0.98 9.12
C SER A 105 -3.51 -0.22 10.05
N CYS A 106 -3.70 0.04 11.35
CA CYS A 106 -3.49 -0.94 12.39
C CYS A 106 -4.78 -1.21 13.17
N PRO A 107 -4.90 -2.40 13.78
CA PRO A 107 -5.90 -2.66 14.79
C PRO A 107 -5.82 -1.62 15.92
N SER A 108 -6.96 -1.39 16.58
CA SER A 108 -7.00 -0.59 17.81
C SER A 108 -5.88 -1.05 18.74
N GLY A 109 -5.03 -0.12 19.19
CA GLY A 109 -3.94 -0.42 20.11
C GLY A 109 -2.56 -0.69 19.59
N PHE A 110 -2.43 -0.86 18.29
CA PHE A 110 -1.15 -1.12 17.66
C PHE A 110 -0.77 0.14 16.89
N PRO A 111 0.04 1.05 17.45
CA PRO A 111 0.49 2.21 16.69
C PRO A 111 1.26 1.78 15.44
N LEU A 112 1.00 2.47 14.32
CA LEU A 112 1.78 2.30 13.10
C LEU A 112 3.18 2.88 13.32
N ARG A 113 4.22 2.09 13.01
CA ARG A 113 5.61 2.50 13.14
C ARG A 113 5.97 3.60 12.14
N LYS A 114 7.15 4.20 12.34
CA LYS A 114 7.71 5.23 11.44
C LYS A 114 7.94 4.73 10.01
N ASP A 115 8.07 3.42 9.81
CA ASP A 115 8.16 2.79 8.49
C ASP A 115 6.84 2.86 7.70
N ARG A 116 5.73 3.27 8.35
CA ARG A 116 4.37 3.34 7.81
C ARG A 116 3.81 2.00 7.32
N ARG A 117 4.39 0.87 7.76
CA ARG A 117 4.04 -0.48 7.31
C ARG A 117 3.73 -1.43 8.48
N THR A 118 4.48 -1.31 9.56
CA THR A 118 4.45 -2.27 10.67
C THR A 118 3.64 -1.73 11.84
N CYS A 119 2.72 -2.56 12.36
CA CYS A 119 1.97 -2.29 13.58
C CYS A 119 2.66 -3.03 14.73
N GLU A 120 2.96 -2.34 15.82
CA GLU A 120 3.70 -2.92 16.95
C GLU A 120 2.95 -2.68 18.26
N TYR A 121 2.75 -3.75 19.04
CA TYR A 121 2.22 -3.60 20.39
C TYR A 121 3.24 -2.86 21.24
N ARG A 122 2.87 -1.68 21.73
CA ARG A 122 3.68 -0.93 22.67
C ARG A 122 2.96 -0.89 24.00
N ASN A 123 3.53 -1.50 25.03
CA ASN A 123 3.05 -1.31 26.38
C ASN A 123 3.38 0.12 26.81
N LEU A 124 2.39 0.99 26.70
CA LEU A 124 2.52 2.42 26.99
C LEU A 124 2.87 2.66 28.47
N CYS A 125 2.55 1.73 29.39
CA CYS A 125 2.95 1.83 30.79
C CYS A 125 4.46 1.71 30.98
N LEU A 126 5.20 1.08 30.07
CA LEU A 126 6.67 1.02 30.15
C LEU A 126 7.33 2.36 29.77
N ASP A 127 6.61 3.23 29.07
CA ASP A 127 7.08 4.56 28.69
C ASP A 127 6.51 5.62 29.63
N LYS A 128 7.35 6.14 30.54
CA LYS A 128 6.98 7.19 31.50
C LYS A 128 5.68 6.85 32.26
N ASN A 129 5.50 5.58 32.64
CA ASN A 129 4.33 5.07 33.33
C ASN A 129 3.00 5.35 32.61
N GLY A 130 3.02 5.44 31.28
CA GLY A 130 1.85 5.82 30.48
C GLY A 130 1.35 7.25 30.75
N GLY A 131 2.14 8.07 31.44
CA GLY A 131 1.73 9.39 31.94
C GLY A 131 0.89 9.36 33.22
N CYS A 132 0.78 8.22 33.91
CA CYS A 132 0.06 8.09 35.16
C CYS A 132 0.90 8.56 36.35
N SER A 133 0.28 9.21 37.34
CA SER A 133 0.96 9.57 38.59
C SER A 133 1.30 8.35 39.43
N ASP A 134 0.42 7.35 39.43
CA ASP A 134 0.51 6.16 40.28
C ASP A 134 0.36 4.88 39.44
N ASN A 135 -0.77 4.17 39.50
CA ASN A 135 -0.89 2.87 38.85
C ASN A 135 -1.24 3.02 37.36
N CYS A 136 -0.54 2.28 36.50
CA CYS A 136 -0.83 2.16 35.07
C CYS A 136 -1.21 0.72 34.71
N SER A 137 -2.27 0.56 33.92
CA SER A 137 -2.62 -0.69 33.28
C SER A 137 -2.91 -0.46 31.80
N MET A 138 -2.69 -1.50 30.99
CA MET A 138 -3.13 -1.48 29.59
C MET A 138 -4.59 -1.92 29.54
N ASP A 139 -5.44 -1.12 28.89
CA ASP A 139 -6.81 -1.51 28.61
C ASP A 139 -6.83 -2.55 27.48
N ASN A 140 -7.41 -3.73 27.70
CA ASN A 140 -7.36 -4.81 26.70
C ASN A 140 -8.26 -4.58 25.48
N SER A 141 -9.14 -3.56 25.50
CA SER A 141 -10.09 -3.27 24.42
C SER A 141 -9.63 -2.11 23.53
N THR A 142 -9.09 -1.07 24.14
CA THR A 142 -8.60 0.16 23.51
C THR A 142 -7.08 0.19 23.41
N PHE A 143 -6.39 -0.67 24.18
CA PHE A 143 -4.94 -0.82 24.25
C PHE A 143 -4.22 0.51 24.52
N LYS A 144 -4.88 1.37 25.30
CA LYS A 144 -4.32 2.61 25.84
C LYS A 144 -3.85 2.39 27.27
N ALA A 145 -2.90 3.20 27.71
CA ALA A 145 -2.55 3.30 29.13
C ALA A 145 -3.70 3.95 29.90
N VAL A 146 -4.25 3.21 30.86
CA VAL A 146 -5.27 3.65 31.80
C VAL A 146 -4.65 3.82 33.18
N CYS A 147 -4.93 4.95 33.81
CA CYS A 147 -4.41 5.27 35.13
C CYS A 147 -5.43 4.90 36.21
N SER A 148 -4.96 4.38 37.33
CA SER A 148 -5.77 4.09 38.50
C SER A 148 -5.07 4.57 39.78
N CYS A 149 -5.86 4.81 40.83
CA CYS A 149 -5.36 5.39 42.07
C CYS A 149 -5.30 4.38 43.22
N PRO A 150 -4.33 4.52 44.14
CA PRO A 150 -4.31 3.78 45.38
C PRO A 150 -5.57 4.04 46.22
N LYS A 151 -5.83 3.16 47.21
CA LYS A 151 -6.97 3.29 48.10
C LYS A 151 -6.93 4.65 48.83
N GLY A 152 -8.06 5.36 48.82
CA GLY A 152 -8.20 6.68 49.45
C GLY A 152 -7.96 7.86 48.51
N PHE A 153 -7.55 7.63 47.26
CA PHE A 153 -7.34 8.66 46.24
C PHE A 153 -8.32 8.51 45.09
N ARG A 154 -8.64 9.62 44.41
CA ARG A 154 -9.50 9.67 43.24
C ARG A 154 -8.70 10.14 42.03
N LEU A 155 -9.02 9.56 40.87
CA LEU A 155 -8.42 9.97 39.62
C LEU A 155 -8.97 11.35 39.22
N GLY A 156 -8.08 12.31 39.00
CA GLY A 156 -8.44 13.66 38.61
C GLY A 156 -9.04 13.74 37.21
N LYS A 157 -9.60 14.91 36.87
CA LYS A 157 -10.26 15.16 35.56
C LYS A 157 -9.34 14.96 34.34
N ASN A 158 -8.04 15.09 34.52
CA ASN A 158 -7.07 14.82 33.45
C ASN A 158 -6.87 13.32 33.17
N GLN A 159 -7.50 12.43 33.95
CA GLN A 159 -7.38 10.97 33.87
C GLN A 159 -5.94 10.46 34.05
N ARG A 160 -5.06 11.27 34.66
CA ARG A 160 -3.63 10.97 34.80
C ARG A 160 -3.13 11.06 36.24
N THR A 161 -3.56 12.08 36.99
CA THR A 161 -3.09 12.33 38.35
C THR A 161 -4.11 11.94 39.41
N CYS A 162 -3.64 11.31 40.47
CA CYS A 162 -4.40 11.01 41.67
C CYS A 162 -4.39 12.19 42.65
N GLY A 163 -5.53 12.46 43.27
CA GLY A 163 -5.71 13.48 44.31
C GLY A 163 -6.70 13.02 45.36
N THR A 164 -6.75 13.73 46.50
CA THR A 164 -7.68 13.48 47.61
C THR A 164 -9.09 13.97 47.30
#